data_AF-A0A938BDP6-F1
#
_entry.id   AF-A0A938BDP6-F1
#
_cell.length_a   1.000
_cell.length_b   1.000
_cell.length_c   1.000
_cell.angle_alpha   90.00
_cell.angle_beta   90.00
_cell.angle_gamma   90.00
#
_symmetry.space_group_name_H-M   'P 1'
#
loop_
_entity.id
_entity.type
_entity.pdbx_description
1 polymer ?
#
loop_
_entity_poly.entity_id
_entity_poly.type
_entity_poly.pdbx_seq_one_letter_code
_entity_poly.pdbx_strand_id
1 'polypeptide(L)'
;MEQDKIIFLDTSIQIDRNTEADRRKNIIHQRLCNKQAMTSMLVFREFKERIIHKCIALLEIVMICDNRADLETMISQQFTDASILLKIMGQVDRETGSYEIFDKELIIETIKGYIEGGMEKRFMRNLVCISDETKCELAPEKVRCDNACYRLRVSCNRQKVKCNLPKFVATKQGALNSFCALANRVQQPETEKICRVYEEIQDNYDLAKGQRNCNILSDVIIALEAPVNSIIYTTDKHYEVICPLLGKSIFREDYA
;
A
#
# COMPACT_ATOMS: atom_id res chain seq x y z
N MET A 1 -11.07 -29.17 -13.84
CA MET A 1 -10.50 -27.83 -14.08
C MET A 1 -10.94 -26.96 -12.92
N GLU A 2 -10.05 -26.75 -11.95
CA GLU A 2 -10.29 -25.80 -10.86
C GLU A 2 -10.46 -24.41 -11.50
N GLN A 3 -11.58 -23.74 -11.24
CA GLN A 3 -11.78 -22.37 -11.73
C GLN A 3 -10.60 -21.49 -11.28
N ASP A 4 -10.09 -20.66 -12.19
CA ASP A 4 -9.05 -19.67 -11.91
C ASP A 4 -9.46 -18.81 -10.72
N LYS A 5 -8.91 -19.12 -9.54
CA LYS A 5 -9.23 -18.43 -8.31
C LYS A 5 -8.68 -17.01 -8.38
N ILE A 6 -9.53 -16.02 -8.12
CA ILE A 6 -9.12 -14.61 -8.08
C ILE A 6 -8.51 -14.31 -6.71
N ILE A 7 -7.29 -13.77 -6.71
CA ILE A 7 -6.61 -13.30 -5.51
C ILE A 7 -6.47 -11.77 -5.62
N PHE A 8 -7.06 -11.06 -4.67
CA PHE A 8 -6.92 -9.62 -4.53
C PHE A 8 -5.74 -9.32 -3.60
N LEU A 9 -4.74 -8.61 -4.09
CA LEU A 9 -3.53 -8.27 -3.35
C LEU A 9 -3.71 -6.91 -2.68
N ASP A 10 -3.57 -6.88 -1.36
CA ASP A 10 -3.53 -5.65 -0.60
C ASP A 10 -2.16 -4.94 -0.72
N THR A 11 -2.04 -3.78 -0.09
CA THR A 11 -0.80 -3.00 -0.08
C THR A 11 0.36 -3.75 0.56
N SER A 12 0.13 -4.50 1.64
CA SER A 12 1.22 -5.19 2.35
C SER A 12 1.85 -6.30 1.52
N ILE A 13 1.06 -7.13 0.83
CA ILE A 13 1.59 -8.16 -0.06
C ILE A 13 2.25 -7.55 -1.30
N GLN A 14 1.73 -6.42 -1.80
CA GLN A 14 2.39 -5.68 -2.87
C GLN A 14 3.74 -5.14 -2.43
N ILE A 15 3.89 -4.62 -1.20
CA ILE A 15 5.19 -4.23 -0.65
C ILE A 15 6.12 -5.45 -0.61
N ASP A 16 5.69 -6.55 0.00
CA ASP A 16 6.52 -7.74 0.16
C ASP A 16 7.06 -8.27 -1.17
N ARG A 17 6.18 -8.36 -2.18
CA ARG A 17 6.55 -8.83 -3.52
C ARG A 17 7.68 -8.02 -4.17
N ASN A 18 7.86 -6.77 -3.75
CA ASN A 18 8.81 -5.83 -4.34
C ASN A 18 10.08 -5.68 -3.50
N THR A 19 9.98 -5.66 -2.17
CA THR A 19 11.09 -5.28 -1.28
C THR A 19 11.63 -6.41 -0.41
N GLU A 20 10.89 -7.51 -0.23
CA GLU A 20 11.33 -8.60 0.65
C GLU A 20 12.44 -9.48 0.04
N ALA A 21 13.02 -10.34 0.87
CA ALA A 21 14.00 -11.33 0.46
C ALA A 21 13.42 -12.34 -0.54
N ASP A 22 14.29 -12.97 -1.34
CA ASP A 22 13.89 -13.89 -2.40
C ASP A 22 13.05 -15.07 -1.91
N ARG A 23 13.34 -15.58 -0.71
CA ARG A 23 12.52 -16.62 -0.07
C ARG A 23 11.06 -16.18 0.04
N ARG A 24 10.79 -14.97 0.57
CA ARG A 24 9.44 -14.43 0.74
C ARG A 24 8.78 -14.17 -0.62
N LYS A 25 9.51 -13.60 -1.57
CA LYS A 25 9.05 -13.39 -2.95
C LYS A 25 8.65 -14.70 -3.63
N ASN A 26 9.43 -15.77 -3.43
CA ASN A 26 9.14 -17.10 -3.95
C ASN A 26 7.89 -17.72 -3.32
N ILE A 27 7.70 -17.56 -2.00
CA ILE A 27 6.46 -17.97 -1.33
C ILE A 27 5.25 -17.27 -1.97
N ILE A 28 5.30 -15.94 -2.09
CA ILE A 28 4.21 -15.19 -2.73
C ILE A 28 4.00 -15.64 -4.19
N HIS A 29 5.07 -15.85 -4.95
CA HIS A 29 4.98 -16.34 -6.31
C HIS A 29 4.28 -17.71 -6.39
N GLN A 30 4.64 -18.67 -5.53
CA GLN A 30 3.97 -19.96 -5.45
C GLN A 30 2.49 -19.83 -5.07
N ARG A 31 2.16 -18.92 -4.15
CA ARG A 31 0.77 -18.63 -3.78
C ARG A 31 -0.04 -18.08 -4.95
N LEU A 32 0.56 -17.27 -5.82
CA LEU A 32 -0.10 -16.69 -6.98
C LEU A 32 -0.04 -17.57 -8.24
N CYS A 33 0.73 -18.67 -8.21
CA CYS A 33 0.83 -19.59 -9.33
C CYS A 33 -0.55 -20.15 -9.70
N ASN A 34 -0.85 -20.11 -11.02
CA ASN A 34 -2.12 -20.52 -11.63
C ASN A 34 -3.36 -19.81 -11.06
N LYS A 35 -3.22 -18.56 -10.60
CA LYS A 35 -4.31 -17.72 -10.08
C LYS A 35 -4.33 -16.37 -10.79
N GLN A 36 -5.50 -15.74 -10.83
CA GLN A 36 -5.64 -14.40 -11.37
C GLN A 36 -5.40 -13.38 -10.25
N ALA A 37 -4.24 -12.71 -10.28
CA ALA A 37 -3.91 -11.67 -9.32
C ALA A 37 -4.52 -10.32 -9.74
N MET A 38 -5.20 -9.66 -8.80
CA MET A 38 -5.84 -8.36 -8.98
C MET A 38 -5.49 -7.43 -7.81
N THR A 39 -5.73 -6.13 -7.96
CA THR A 39 -5.60 -5.13 -6.87
C THR A 39 -6.50 -3.92 -7.16
N SER A 40 -6.34 -2.81 -6.44
CA SER A 40 -7.01 -1.55 -6.77
C SER A 40 -6.06 -0.36 -6.89
N MET A 41 -6.54 0.72 -7.50
CA MET A 41 -5.82 1.99 -7.59
C MET A 41 -5.64 2.63 -6.20
N LEU A 42 -6.49 2.30 -5.23
CA LEU A 42 -6.30 2.73 -3.85
C LEU A 42 -5.11 2.01 -3.20
N VAL A 43 -4.97 0.69 -3.42
CA VAL A 43 -3.77 -0.07 -3.03
C VAL A 43 -2.52 0.49 -3.71
N PHE A 44 -2.60 0.83 -5.01
CA PHE A 44 -1.47 1.44 -5.72
C PHE A 44 -1.08 2.81 -5.14
N ARG A 45 -2.07 3.63 -4.77
CA ARG A 45 -1.84 4.92 -4.10
C ARG A 45 -1.12 4.74 -2.76
N GLU A 46 -1.55 3.77 -1.95
CA GLU A 46 -0.89 3.46 -0.67
C GLU A 46 0.53 2.92 -0.87
N PHE A 47 0.73 2.05 -1.87
CA PHE A 47 2.05 1.57 -2.24
C PHE A 47 3.00 2.73 -2.58
N LYS A 48 2.55 3.74 -3.33
CA LYS A 48 3.37 4.89 -3.68
C LYS A 48 3.72 5.77 -2.47
N GLU A 49 2.76 5.96 -1.56
CA GLU A 49 2.99 6.67 -0.29
C GLU A 49 3.99 5.93 0.62
N ARG A 50 3.96 4.60 0.62
CA ARG A 50 4.81 3.77 1.49
C ARG A 50 6.15 3.37 0.88
N ILE A 51 6.26 3.27 -0.44
CA ILE A 51 7.47 2.82 -1.13
C ILE A 51 8.13 3.94 -1.90
N ILE A 52 7.47 4.51 -2.90
CA ILE A 52 8.13 5.49 -3.79
C ILE A 52 8.54 6.74 -3.01
N HIS A 53 7.67 7.25 -2.14
CA HIS A 53 8.01 8.37 -1.27
C HIS A 53 9.16 8.04 -0.30
N LYS A 54 9.27 6.78 0.14
CA LYS A 54 10.39 6.31 0.97
C LYS A 54 11.67 6.12 0.17
N CYS A 55 11.60 5.75 -1.11
CA CYS A 55 12.77 5.78 -2.00
C CYS A 55 13.31 7.20 -2.17
N ILE A 56 12.42 8.20 -2.31
CA ILE A 56 12.83 9.62 -2.38
C ILE A 56 13.57 10.02 -1.11
N ALA A 57 12.99 9.74 0.06
CA ALA A 57 13.65 10.01 1.34
C ALA A 57 14.99 9.27 1.48
N LEU A 58 15.05 8.00 1.07
CA LEU A 58 16.28 7.20 1.10
C LEU A 58 17.37 7.81 0.20
N LEU A 59 17.01 8.27 -1.01
CA LEU A 59 17.94 8.93 -1.92
C LEU A 59 18.56 10.18 -1.27
N GLU A 60 17.73 11.03 -0.65
CA GLU A 60 18.19 12.24 0.03
C GLU A 60 19.21 11.92 1.14
N ILE A 61 18.98 10.85 1.91
CA ILE A 61 19.90 10.40 2.97
C ILE A 61 21.20 9.82 2.35
N VAL A 62 21.09 8.93 1.37
CA VAL A 62 22.27 8.32 0.72
C VAL A 62 23.18 9.40 0.13
N MET A 63 22.62 10.46 -0.45
CA MET A 63 23.40 11.56 -1.01
C MET A 63 24.31 12.25 0.01
N ILE A 64 23.93 12.28 1.30
CA ILE A 64 24.68 12.96 2.36
C ILE A 64 25.49 12.03 3.27
N CYS A 65 25.27 10.71 3.21
CA CYS A 65 26.07 9.73 3.96
C CYS A 65 27.31 9.30 3.20
N ASP A 66 28.41 9.06 3.91
CA ASP A 66 29.68 8.61 3.31
C ASP A 66 29.87 7.10 3.37
N ASN A 67 29.16 6.42 4.28
CA ASN A 67 29.24 4.98 4.48
C ASN A 67 27.91 4.40 4.99
N ARG A 68 27.87 3.07 5.10
CA ARG A 68 26.69 2.31 5.53
C ARG A 68 26.26 2.60 6.97
N ALA A 69 27.21 2.74 7.90
CA ALA A 69 26.90 2.98 9.31
C ALA A 69 26.23 4.35 9.51
N ASP A 70 26.68 5.37 8.77
CA ASP A 70 26.05 6.69 8.78
C ASP A 70 24.63 6.63 8.23
N LEU A 71 24.43 5.93 7.11
CA LEU A 71 23.11 5.73 6.51
C LEU A 71 22.12 5.08 7.48
N GLU A 72 22.51 3.98 8.13
CA GLU A 72 21.65 3.27 9.09
C GLU A 72 21.35 4.11 10.33
N THR A 73 22.35 4.85 10.82
CA THR A 73 22.18 5.81 11.93
C THR A 73 21.17 6.89 11.55
N MET A 74 21.30 7.50 10.37
CA MET A 74 20.35 8.52 9.89
C MET A 74 18.94 7.98 9.72
N ILE A 75 18.78 6.77 9.15
CA ILE A 75 17.47 6.12 9.01
C ILE A 75 16.83 5.92 10.39
N SER A 76 17.57 5.35 11.35
CA SER A 76 17.04 5.06 12.69
C SER A 76 16.67 6.32 13.49
N GLN A 77 17.39 7.43 13.30
CA GLN A 77 17.15 8.67 14.03
C GLN A 77 16.01 9.52 13.44
N GLN A 78 15.85 9.52 12.11
CA GLN A 78 14.92 10.43 11.43
C GLN A 78 13.55 9.80 11.13
N PHE A 79 13.43 8.47 11.13
CA PHE A 79 12.21 7.78 10.69
C PHE A 79 11.69 6.82 11.75
N THR A 80 10.46 7.06 12.18
CA THR A 80 9.71 6.15 13.07
C THR A 80 9.41 4.81 12.42
N ASP A 81 9.29 4.77 11.09
CA ASP A 81 9.17 3.55 10.29
C ASP A 81 10.45 3.31 9.50
N ALA A 82 11.56 3.08 10.23
CA ALA A 82 12.83 2.68 9.64
C ALA A 82 12.73 1.35 8.88
N SER A 83 11.79 0.48 9.26
CA SER A 83 11.66 -0.87 8.71
C SER A 83 11.52 -0.88 7.19
N ILE A 84 10.69 -0.01 6.64
CA ILE A 84 10.45 0.04 5.19
C ILE A 84 11.64 0.58 4.42
N LEU A 85 12.35 1.58 4.98
CA LEU A 85 13.58 2.12 4.39
C LEU A 85 14.68 1.06 4.35
N LEU A 86 14.82 0.29 5.43
CA LEU A 86 15.78 -0.81 5.51
C LEU A 86 15.41 -1.95 4.55
N LYS A 87 14.12 -2.26 4.35
CA LYS A 87 13.68 -3.23 3.34
C LYS A 87 14.01 -2.77 1.92
N ILE A 88 13.78 -1.49 1.61
CA ILE A 88 14.16 -0.90 0.32
C ILE A 88 15.69 -0.96 0.14
N MET A 89 16.46 -0.55 1.15
CA MET A 89 17.92 -0.58 1.11
C MET A 89 18.45 -2.01 0.94
N GLY A 90 17.91 -2.98 1.67
CA GLY A 90 18.26 -4.39 1.51
C GLY A 90 17.93 -4.94 0.12
N GLN A 91 16.90 -4.41 -0.56
CA GLN A 91 16.64 -4.73 -1.95
C GLN A 91 17.66 -4.10 -2.90
N VAL A 92 18.06 -2.85 -2.66
CA VAL A 92 19.15 -2.20 -3.41
C VAL A 92 20.44 -3.00 -3.26
N ASP A 93 20.83 -3.34 -2.03
CA ASP A 93 22.03 -4.13 -1.74
C ASP A 93 22.08 -5.45 -2.51
N ARG A 94 20.94 -6.15 -2.62
CA ARG A 94 20.85 -7.41 -3.37
C ARG A 94 21.03 -7.21 -4.87
N GLU A 95 20.59 -6.07 -5.41
CA GLU A 95 20.69 -5.77 -6.84
C GLU A 95 22.06 -5.23 -7.22
N THR A 96 22.71 -4.50 -6.31
CA THR A 96 23.99 -3.83 -6.57
C THR A 96 25.20 -4.60 -6.04
N GLY A 97 24.99 -5.53 -5.10
CA GLY A 97 26.08 -6.16 -4.36
C GLY A 97 26.73 -5.23 -3.32
N SER A 98 26.13 -4.07 -3.05
CA SER A 98 26.76 -3.00 -2.25
C SER A 98 26.68 -3.17 -0.74
N TYR A 99 26.29 -4.36 -0.25
CA TYR A 99 26.25 -4.62 1.19
C TYR A 99 27.65 -4.64 1.80
N GLU A 100 28.61 -5.31 1.13
CA GLU A 100 29.99 -5.42 1.60
C GLU A 100 30.84 -4.20 1.22
N ILE A 101 30.50 -3.57 0.08
CA ILE A 101 31.19 -2.40 -0.45
C ILE A 101 30.15 -1.31 -0.69
N PHE A 102 30.20 -0.23 0.09
CA PHE A 102 29.27 0.89 -0.03
C PHE A 102 29.54 1.71 -1.30
N ASP A 103 29.10 1.19 -2.45
CA ASP A 103 29.16 1.87 -3.74
C ASP A 103 28.03 2.90 -3.86
N LYS A 104 28.31 4.11 -3.36
CA LYS A 104 27.35 5.21 -3.27
C LYS A 104 26.75 5.57 -4.64
N GLU A 105 27.54 5.55 -5.71
CA GLU A 105 27.07 5.93 -7.05
C GLU A 105 26.05 4.90 -7.57
N LEU A 106 26.38 3.62 -7.48
CA LEU A 106 25.50 2.53 -7.92
C LEU A 106 24.21 2.46 -7.10
N ILE A 107 24.29 2.70 -5.78
CA ILE A 107 23.12 2.80 -4.90
C ILE A 107 22.22 3.96 -5.35
N ILE A 108 22.79 5.14 -5.59
CA ILE A 108 22.03 6.32 -6.05
C ILE A 108 21.33 6.04 -7.38
N GLU A 109 22.03 5.48 -8.36
CA GLU A 109 21.45 5.15 -9.67
C GLU A 109 20.31 4.14 -9.54
N THR A 110 20.47 3.12 -8.70
CA THR A 110 19.44 2.11 -8.47
C THR A 110 18.19 2.72 -7.82
N ILE A 111 18.36 3.56 -6.79
CA ILE A 111 17.24 4.24 -6.14
C ILE A 111 16.53 5.20 -7.11
N LYS A 112 17.27 5.94 -7.94
CA LYS A 112 16.68 6.78 -9.01
C LYS A 112 15.85 5.93 -9.97
N GLY A 113 16.37 4.79 -10.42
CA GLY A 113 15.62 3.85 -11.26
C GLY A 113 14.33 3.35 -10.61
N TYR A 114 14.32 3.16 -9.28
CA TYR A 114 13.10 2.83 -8.53
C TYR A 114 12.07 3.95 -8.55
N ILE A 115 12.53 5.19 -8.33
CA ILE A 115 11.69 6.40 -8.30
C ILE A 115 11.11 6.73 -9.68
N GLU A 116 11.91 6.56 -10.74
CA GLU A 116 11.56 6.89 -12.14
C GLU A 116 10.66 5.85 -12.82
N GLY A 117 9.92 5.09 -12.03
CA GLY A 117 8.91 4.13 -12.49
C GLY A 117 9.35 2.67 -12.39
N GLY A 118 10.55 2.37 -11.91
CA GLY A 118 10.97 1.00 -11.62
C GLY A 118 10.03 0.31 -10.63
N MET A 119 9.68 0.98 -9.53
CA MET A 119 8.76 0.42 -8.53
C MET A 119 7.33 0.29 -9.05
N GLU A 120 6.85 1.25 -9.85
CA GLU A 120 5.53 1.17 -10.47
C GLU A 120 5.45 -0.03 -11.44
N LYS A 121 6.47 -0.23 -12.29
CA LYS A 121 6.54 -1.39 -13.18
C LYS A 121 6.52 -2.71 -12.41
N ARG A 122 7.24 -2.79 -11.29
CA ARG A 122 7.27 -4.01 -10.46
C ARG A 122 5.94 -4.27 -9.74
N PHE A 123 5.28 -3.21 -9.25
CA PHE A 123 3.92 -3.30 -8.70
C PHE A 123 2.94 -3.91 -9.73
N MET A 124 2.97 -3.40 -10.97
CA MET A 124 2.05 -3.82 -12.03
C MET A 124 2.31 -5.25 -12.56
N ARG A 125 3.48 -5.84 -12.26
CA ARG A 125 3.88 -7.13 -12.81
C ARG A 125 2.88 -8.23 -12.46
N ASN A 126 2.46 -9.01 -13.46
CA ASN A 126 1.56 -10.16 -13.33
C ASN A 126 0.20 -9.85 -12.67
N LEU A 127 -0.28 -8.60 -12.76
CA LEU A 127 -1.65 -8.25 -12.39
C LEU A 127 -2.56 -8.34 -13.62
N VAL A 128 -3.72 -8.97 -13.47
CA VAL A 128 -4.72 -9.13 -14.53
C VAL A 128 -5.65 -7.92 -14.60
N CYS A 129 -5.93 -7.30 -13.46
CA CYS A 129 -6.86 -6.17 -13.37
C CYS A 129 -6.58 -5.30 -12.14
N ILE A 130 -6.91 -4.02 -12.26
CA ILE A 130 -6.82 -3.03 -11.20
C ILE A 130 -8.16 -2.28 -11.14
N SER A 131 -8.91 -2.45 -10.06
CA SER A 131 -10.15 -1.69 -9.87
C SER A 131 -9.85 -0.22 -9.54
N ASP A 132 -10.71 0.69 -10.01
CA ASP A 132 -10.59 2.12 -9.77
C ASP A 132 -11.96 2.75 -9.54
N GLU A 133 -12.73 2.21 -8.58
CA GLU A 133 -14.06 2.75 -8.30
C GLU A 133 -13.97 4.11 -7.59
N THR A 134 -12.95 4.27 -6.73
CA THR A 134 -12.68 5.52 -6.00
C THR A 134 -12.09 6.64 -6.85
N LYS A 135 -11.49 6.36 -8.02
CA LYS A 135 -10.91 7.36 -8.96
C LYS A 135 -10.05 8.41 -8.26
N CYS A 136 -9.18 7.99 -7.36
CA CYS A 136 -8.34 8.89 -6.59
C CYS A 136 -7.26 9.54 -7.48
N GLU A 137 -7.26 10.88 -7.63
CA GLU A 137 -6.27 11.57 -8.48
C GLU A 137 -4.81 11.41 -8.01
N LEU A 138 -4.57 11.00 -6.77
CA LEU A 138 -3.21 10.75 -6.26
C LEU A 138 -2.65 9.40 -6.75
N ALA A 139 -3.52 8.45 -7.10
CA ALA A 139 -3.10 7.15 -7.60
C ALA A 139 -2.31 7.25 -8.93
N PRO A 140 -2.77 8.01 -9.95
CA PRO A 140 -1.99 8.23 -11.17
C PRO A 140 -0.93 9.34 -11.09
N GLU A 141 -0.75 10.03 -9.95
CA GLU A 141 0.25 11.12 -9.82
C GLU A 141 1.65 10.63 -10.19
N LYS A 142 2.42 11.35 -11.01
CA LYS A 142 3.78 10.93 -11.32
C LYS A 142 4.79 11.64 -10.42
N VAL A 143 5.90 10.96 -10.13
CA VAL A 143 7.06 11.65 -9.53
C VAL A 143 7.54 12.72 -10.51
N ARG A 144 7.86 13.90 -9.98
CA ARG A 144 8.48 14.99 -10.73
C ARG A 144 9.92 15.15 -10.26
N CYS A 145 10.80 15.52 -11.18
CA CYS A 145 12.19 15.87 -10.87
C CYS A 145 12.40 17.33 -11.23
N ASP A 146 12.58 18.17 -10.22
CA ASP A 146 12.83 19.60 -10.36
C ASP A 146 14.20 19.91 -9.74
N ASN A 147 15.16 20.41 -10.53
CA ASN A 147 16.52 20.73 -10.06
C ASN A 147 17.21 19.60 -9.29
N ALA A 148 17.14 18.37 -9.83
CA ALA A 148 17.66 17.14 -9.20
C ALA A 148 16.97 16.73 -7.88
N CYS A 149 15.86 17.36 -7.51
CA CYS A 149 15.02 16.94 -6.39
C CYS A 149 13.78 16.19 -6.88
N TYR A 150 13.58 14.98 -6.39
CA TYR A 150 12.37 14.21 -6.68
C TYR A 150 11.24 14.58 -5.73
N ARG A 151 10.03 14.74 -6.26
CA ARG A 151 8.84 15.06 -5.47
C ARG A 151 7.67 14.22 -5.92
N LEU A 152 6.94 13.68 -4.93
CA LEU A 152 5.68 12.97 -5.14
C LEU A 152 4.62 13.55 -4.22
N ARG A 153 3.49 13.97 -4.81
CA ARG A 153 2.34 14.41 -4.03
C ARG A 153 1.59 13.19 -3.50
N VAL A 154 1.69 12.95 -2.19
CA VAL A 154 1.03 11.81 -1.51
C VAL A 154 -0.13 12.23 -0.61
N SER A 155 -0.19 13.51 -0.21
CA SER A 155 -1.19 14.03 0.72
C SER A 155 -2.47 14.48 0.02
N CYS A 156 -3.60 14.09 0.61
CA CYS A 156 -4.92 14.48 0.14
C CYS A 156 -5.45 15.73 0.87
N ASN A 157 -5.65 16.82 0.11
CA ASN A 157 -6.42 17.97 0.58
C ASN A 157 -7.87 17.86 0.09
N ARG A 158 -8.83 17.71 1.01
CA ARG A 158 -10.26 17.54 0.74
C ARG A 158 -10.83 18.57 -0.25
N GLN A 159 -10.35 19.80 -0.25
CA GLN A 159 -10.85 20.88 -1.12
C GLN A 159 -10.25 20.85 -2.53
N LYS A 160 -9.06 20.24 -2.69
CA LYS A 160 -8.30 20.29 -3.95
C LYS A 160 -8.32 18.97 -4.71
N VAL A 161 -8.33 17.86 -3.98
CA VAL A 161 -8.20 16.52 -4.54
C VAL A 161 -9.57 16.02 -5.02
N LYS A 162 -9.64 15.69 -6.31
CA LYS A 162 -10.80 15.08 -6.93
C LYS A 162 -10.72 13.56 -6.78
N CYS A 163 -11.73 12.98 -6.15
CA CYS A 163 -11.95 11.54 -6.13
C CYS A 163 -13.44 11.24 -5.98
N ASN A 164 -13.82 10.02 -6.36
CA ASN A 164 -15.16 9.48 -6.25
C ASN A 164 -15.44 8.79 -4.91
N LEU A 165 -14.54 8.92 -3.92
CA LEU A 165 -14.73 8.28 -2.63
C LEU A 165 -16.11 8.57 -1.99
N PRO A 166 -16.64 9.82 -1.98
CA PRO A 166 -17.98 10.08 -1.45
C PRO A 166 -19.07 9.29 -2.16
N LYS A 167 -19.00 9.22 -3.49
CA LYS A 167 -19.96 8.45 -4.30
C LYS A 167 -19.82 6.96 -4.01
N PHE A 168 -18.60 6.45 -3.90
CA PHE A 168 -18.34 5.05 -3.57
C PHE A 168 -18.91 4.69 -2.19
N VAL A 169 -18.67 5.50 -1.16
CA VAL A 169 -19.23 5.28 0.18
C VAL A 169 -20.76 5.27 0.12
N ALA A 170 -21.37 6.24 -0.58
CA ALA A 170 -22.82 6.30 -0.76
C ALA A 170 -23.38 5.04 -1.44
N THR A 171 -22.73 4.51 -2.49
CA THR A 171 -23.21 3.29 -3.17
C THR A 171 -23.00 2.03 -2.33
N LYS A 172 -22.05 2.02 -1.40
CA LYS A 172 -21.77 0.89 -0.50
C LYS A 172 -22.44 1.03 0.88
N GLN A 173 -23.32 2.03 1.08
CA GLN A 173 -23.95 2.31 2.38
C GLN A 173 -24.57 1.06 3.05
N GLY A 174 -25.21 0.18 2.27
CA GLY A 174 -25.84 -1.03 2.80
C GLY A 174 -24.81 -1.97 3.42
N ALA A 175 -23.68 -2.19 2.73
CA ALA A 175 -22.60 -3.03 3.23
C ALA A 175 -21.92 -2.40 4.46
N LEU A 176 -21.71 -1.07 4.46
CA LEU A 176 -21.12 -0.35 5.59
C LEU A 176 -22.04 -0.33 6.82
N ASN A 177 -23.36 -0.20 6.62
CA ASN A 177 -24.33 -0.32 7.71
C ASN A 177 -24.31 -1.72 8.32
N SER A 178 -24.29 -2.77 7.49
CA SER A 178 -24.18 -4.16 7.97
C SER A 178 -22.86 -4.41 8.70
N PHE A 179 -21.75 -3.88 8.17
CA PHE A 179 -20.44 -3.93 8.81
C PHE A 179 -20.48 -3.31 10.21
N CYS A 180 -21.00 -2.07 10.34
CA CYS A 180 -21.04 -1.38 11.63
C CYS A 180 -21.94 -2.09 12.65
N ALA A 181 -23.09 -2.61 12.20
CA ALA A 181 -23.99 -3.36 13.06
C ALA A 181 -23.36 -4.65 13.62
N LEU A 182 -22.51 -5.32 12.84
CA LEU A 182 -21.77 -6.51 13.28
C LEU A 182 -20.55 -6.13 14.12
N ALA A 183 -19.80 -5.10 13.73
CA ALA A 183 -18.63 -4.58 14.45
C ALA A 183 -18.96 -4.19 15.89
N ASN A 184 -20.12 -3.53 16.11
CA ASN A 184 -20.60 -3.16 17.44
C ASN A 184 -20.83 -4.35 18.38
N ARG A 185 -20.95 -5.57 17.85
CA ARG A 185 -21.06 -6.81 18.65
C ARG A 185 -19.70 -7.38 19.04
N VAL A 186 -18.67 -7.15 18.22
CA VAL A 186 -17.31 -7.67 18.45
C VAL A 186 -16.47 -6.69 19.28
N GLN A 187 -16.80 -5.39 19.25
CA GLN A 187 -16.18 -4.34 20.08
C GLN A 187 -14.65 -4.30 19.98
N GLN A 188 -14.13 -4.36 18.75
CA GLN A 188 -12.69 -4.19 18.53
C GLN A 188 -12.35 -2.72 18.27
N PRO A 189 -11.29 -2.17 18.89
CA PRO A 189 -10.93 -0.75 18.77
C PRO A 189 -10.78 -0.25 17.32
N GLU A 190 -10.22 -1.07 16.44
CA GLU A 190 -10.03 -0.72 15.03
C GLU A 190 -11.38 -0.55 14.32
N THR A 191 -12.30 -1.50 14.53
CA THR A 191 -13.63 -1.44 13.93
C THR A 191 -14.48 -0.32 14.50
N GLU A 192 -14.35 -0.01 15.80
CA GLU A 192 -15.04 1.13 16.41
C GLU A 192 -14.64 2.45 15.77
N LYS A 193 -13.34 2.64 15.50
CA LYS A 193 -12.82 3.83 14.84
C LYS A 193 -13.38 3.99 13.42
N ILE A 194 -13.46 2.89 12.67
CA ILE A 194 -14.09 2.86 11.34
C ILE A 194 -15.57 3.23 11.43
N CYS A 195 -16.32 2.59 12.33
CA CYS A 195 -17.76 2.82 12.51
C CYS A 195 -18.05 4.27 12.89
N ARG A 196 -17.30 4.82 13.84
CA ARG A 196 -17.42 6.22 14.25
C ARG A 196 -17.19 7.18 13.09
N VAL A 197 -16.13 6.99 12.31
CA VAL A 197 -15.87 7.84 11.15
C VAL A 197 -16.98 7.68 10.11
N TYR A 198 -17.48 6.47 9.89
CA TYR A 198 -18.59 6.25 8.98
C TYR A 198 -19.86 6.97 9.43
N GLU A 199 -20.24 6.89 10.71
CA GLU A 199 -21.36 7.63 11.30
C GLU A 199 -21.22 9.15 11.10
N GLU A 200 -20.02 9.70 11.36
CA GLU A 200 -19.72 11.13 11.20
C GLU A 200 -19.89 11.63 9.75
N ILE A 201 -19.85 10.75 8.74
CA ILE A 201 -19.94 11.13 7.32
C ILE A 201 -21.28 10.79 6.66
N GLN A 202 -22.23 10.14 7.36
CA GLN A 202 -23.50 9.71 6.75
C GLN A 202 -24.34 10.89 6.23
N ASP A 203 -24.32 12.02 6.94
CA ASP A 203 -25.02 13.24 6.54
C ASP A 203 -24.29 14.02 5.43
N ASN A 204 -22.99 13.75 5.24
CA ASN A 204 -22.18 14.39 4.22
C ASN A 204 -20.97 13.53 3.81
N TYR A 205 -21.15 12.72 2.77
CA TYR A 205 -20.10 11.83 2.27
C TYR A 205 -18.84 12.55 1.75
N ASP A 206 -18.87 13.85 1.44
CA ASP A 206 -17.65 14.59 1.10
C ASP A 206 -16.65 14.64 2.27
N LEU A 207 -17.11 14.43 3.50
CA LEU A 207 -16.27 14.30 4.67
C LEU A 207 -15.43 13.00 4.67
N ALA A 208 -15.73 12.02 3.82
CA ALA A 208 -14.88 10.84 3.62
C ALA A 208 -13.51 11.21 3.02
N LYS A 209 -13.44 12.30 2.25
CA LYS A 209 -12.21 12.79 1.62
C LYS A 209 -11.23 13.37 2.65
N GLY A 210 -9.97 13.47 2.22
CA GLY A 210 -8.87 14.01 3.01
C GLY A 210 -8.12 12.92 3.77
N GLN A 211 -6.87 13.19 4.11
CA GLN A 211 -5.95 12.20 4.67
C GLN A 211 -6.54 11.45 5.89
N ARG A 212 -7.12 12.17 6.86
CA ARG A 212 -7.59 11.56 8.12
C ARG A 212 -8.69 10.50 7.90
N ASN A 213 -9.81 10.90 7.31
CA ASN A 213 -10.98 10.02 7.20
C ASN A 213 -10.76 8.95 6.13
N CYS A 214 -10.12 9.29 5.01
CA CYS A 214 -9.77 8.32 3.97
C CYS A 214 -8.84 7.23 4.51
N ASN A 215 -7.84 7.57 5.34
CA ASN A 215 -6.92 6.59 5.92
C ASN A 215 -7.59 5.70 6.97
N ILE A 216 -8.59 6.19 7.70
CA ILE A 216 -9.31 5.35 8.66
C ILE A 216 -10.23 4.38 7.92
N LEU A 217 -10.83 4.83 6.81
CA LEU A 217 -11.74 4.00 6.02
C LEU A 217 -11.01 3.13 4.98
N SER A 218 -9.69 3.26 4.78
CA SER A 218 -9.00 2.69 3.62
C SER A 218 -9.14 1.17 3.55
N ASP A 219 -8.91 0.46 4.66
CA ASP A 219 -8.92 -1.00 4.67
C ASP A 219 -10.31 -1.56 4.33
N VAL A 220 -11.37 -0.95 4.88
CA VAL A 220 -12.75 -1.33 4.57
C VAL A 220 -13.14 -0.97 3.12
N ILE A 221 -12.67 0.15 2.59
CA ILE A 221 -12.90 0.54 1.19
C ILE A 221 -12.20 -0.44 0.25
N ILE A 222 -10.93 -0.77 0.49
CA ILE A 222 -10.15 -1.73 -0.29
C ILE A 222 -10.84 -3.10 -0.26
N ALA A 223 -11.30 -3.55 0.90
CA ALA A 223 -12.04 -4.80 1.02
C ALA A 223 -13.36 -4.78 0.23
N LEU A 224 -14.05 -3.64 0.17
CA LEU A 224 -15.28 -3.46 -0.62
C LEU A 224 -15.04 -3.32 -2.13
N GLU A 225 -13.87 -2.82 -2.56
CA GLU A 225 -13.42 -2.78 -3.96
C GLU A 225 -12.99 -4.17 -4.47
N ALA A 226 -12.57 -5.07 -3.59
CA ALA A 226 -12.21 -6.43 -3.97
C ALA A 226 -13.45 -7.18 -4.54
N PRO A 227 -13.31 -7.98 -5.62
CA PRO A 227 -14.41 -8.77 -6.17
C PRO A 227 -15.05 -9.70 -5.13
N VAL A 228 -16.36 -9.95 -5.24
CA VAL A 228 -17.11 -10.80 -4.29
C VAL A 228 -16.56 -12.22 -4.23
N ASN A 229 -16.12 -12.77 -5.36
CA ASN A 229 -15.56 -14.11 -5.50
C ASN A 229 -14.02 -14.18 -5.33
N SER A 230 -13.39 -13.10 -4.86
CA SER A 230 -11.95 -13.07 -4.63
C SER A 230 -11.57 -13.41 -3.19
N ILE A 231 -10.33 -13.86 -3.00
CA ILE A 231 -9.69 -13.91 -1.68
C ILE A 231 -8.76 -12.71 -1.55
N ILE A 232 -8.91 -11.94 -0.46
CA ILE A 232 -7.97 -10.88 -0.11
C ILE A 232 -6.73 -11.51 0.51
N TYR A 233 -5.58 -11.33 -0.11
CA TYR A 233 -4.28 -11.79 0.39
C TYR A 233 -3.55 -10.61 1.04
N THR A 234 -3.21 -10.74 2.32
CA THR A 234 -2.60 -9.69 3.14
C THR A 234 -1.66 -10.23 4.23
N THR A 235 -0.82 -9.37 4.78
CA THR A 235 -0.13 -9.58 6.08
C THR A 235 -0.70 -8.68 7.18
N ASP A 236 -1.67 -7.82 6.86
CA ASP A 236 -2.29 -6.90 7.80
C ASP A 236 -3.40 -7.60 8.60
N LYS A 237 -3.24 -7.59 9.93
CA LYS A 237 -4.18 -8.20 10.88
C LYS A 237 -5.54 -7.52 10.90
N HIS A 238 -5.68 -6.26 10.47
CA HIS A 238 -6.96 -5.57 10.45
C HIS A 238 -7.97 -6.29 9.56
N TYR A 239 -7.50 -6.90 8.47
CA TYR A 239 -8.34 -7.65 7.55
C TYR A 239 -8.92 -8.92 8.17
N GLU A 240 -8.32 -9.50 9.23
CA GLU A 240 -8.92 -10.65 9.94
C GLU A 240 -10.23 -10.29 10.61
N VAL A 241 -10.41 -9.03 10.97
CA VAL A 241 -11.63 -8.52 11.58
C VAL A 241 -12.54 -7.97 10.49
N ILE A 242 -11.99 -7.21 9.54
CA ILE A 242 -12.78 -6.54 8.50
C ILE A 242 -13.41 -7.55 7.52
N CYS A 243 -12.64 -8.52 7.03
CA CYS A 243 -13.13 -9.44 6.00
C CYS A 243 -14.32 -10.29 6.45
N PRO A 244 -14.31 -10.96 7.62
CA PRO A 244 -15.47 -11.73 8.07
C PRO A 244 -16.73 -10.89 8.23
N LEU A 245 -16.60 -9.65 8.73
CA LEU A 245 -17.73 -8.73 8.89
C LEU A 245 -18.33 -8.28 7.56
N LEU A 246 -17.54 -8.31 6.48
CA LEU A 246 -17.98 -8.04 5.11
C LEU A 246 -18.36 -9.31 4.32
N GLY A 247 -18.27 -10.49 4.93
CA GLY A 247 -18.47 -11.77 4.23
C GLY A 247 -17.40 -12.07 3.17
N LYS A 248 -16.19 -11.51 3.32
CA LYS A 248 -15.06 -11.70 2.41
C LYS A 248 -14.17 -12.84 2.87
N SER A 249 -13.63 -13.58 1.90
CA SER A 249 -12.58 -14.56 2.15
C SER A 249 -11.23 -13.86 2.27
N ILE A 250 -10.46 -14.26 3.28
CA ILE A 250 -9.11 -13.74 3.54
C ILE A 250 -8.10 -14.88 3.51
N PHE A 251 -6.93 -14.57 3.01
CA PHE A 251 -5.72 -15.36 3.19
C PHE A 251 -4.69 -14.45 3.85
N ARG A 252 -4.53 -14.55 5.17
CA ARG A 252 -3.47 -13.83 5.90
C ARG A 252 -2.24 -14.71 6.01
N GLU A 253 -1.07 -14.16 5.72
CA GLU A 253 0.19 -14.79 6.12
C GLU A 253 0.83 -14.00 7.25
N ASP A 254 1.23 -14.71 8.30
CA ASP A 254 2.04 -14.16 9.38
C ASP A 254 3.51 -14.11 8.96
N TYR A 255 4.25 -13.13 9.48
CA TYR A 255 5.71 -13.15 9.42
C TYR A 255 6.19 -14.29 10.33
N ALA A 256 6.61 -15.39 9.71
CA ALA A 256 7.26 -16.51 10.39
C ALA A 256 8.69 -16.17 10.81
#